data_AF-A0A0J8R1M1-F1
#
_entry.id   AF-A0A0J8R1M1-F1
#
_cell.length_a   1.000
_cell.length_b   1.000
_cell.length_c   1.000
_cell.angle_alpha   90.00
_cell.angle_beta   90.00
_cell.angle_gamma   90.00
#
_symmetry.space_group_name_H-M   'P 1'
#
loop_
_entity.id
_entity.type
_entity.pdbx_description
1 polymer ?
#
loop_
_entity_poly.entity_id
_entity_poly.type
_entity_poly.pdbx_seq_one_letter_code
_entity_poly.pdbx_strand_id
1 'polypeptide(L)'
;MADFMLFEGPMGYSLFKVAHQADTVGNRLKEVQDGMQDLAKFGKMVDLVSFLPFQNNKQALGEINDISEGVASEMLVSFLDLNLPKPNKKKHVVLGLSDKALAGSIKAAFPFVDPTWSWSCIF
;
A
#
# COMPACT_ATOMS: atom_id res chain seq x y z
N MET A 1 11.96 -3.82 -0.78
CA MET A 1 11.10 -4.40 -1.83
C MET A 1 9.77 -4.74 -1.18
N ALA A 2 8.67 -4.20 -1.69
CA ALA A 2 7.33 -4.42 -1.13
C ALA A 2 6.62 -5.57 -1.87
N ASP A 3 5.88 -6.40 -1.14
CA ASP A 3 5.03 -7.47 -1.71
C ASP A 3 3.65 -6.93 -2.05
N PHE A 4 3.12 -6.07 -1.19
CA PHE A 4 1.85 -5.39 -1.34
C PHE A 4 2.04 -3.89 -1.17
N MET A 5 1.12 -3.11 -1.72
CA MET A 5 1.11 -1.66 -1.64
C MET A 5 -0.29 -1.18 -1.32
N LEU A 6 -0.43 -0.45 -0.21
CA LEU A 6 -1.67 0.19 0.16
C LEU A 6 -1.75 1.55 -0.53
N PHE A 7 -2.87 1.81 -1.19
CA PHE A 7 -3.22 3.11 -1.71
C PHE A 7 -4.50 3.60 -1.04
N GLU A 8 -4.40 4.75 -0.41
CA GLU A 8 -5.51 5.44 0.23
C GLU A 8 -5.94 6.62 -0.64
N GLY A 9 -7.24 6.73 -0.88
CA GLY A 9 -7.80 7.82 -1.67
C GLY A 9 -9.18 8.23 -1.16
N PRO A 10 -9.73 9.34 -1.66
CA PRO A 10 -11.04 9.84 -1.23
C PRO A 10 -12.20 8.90 -1.58
N MET A 11 -11.97 7.96 -2.50
CA MET A 11 -12.95 6.96 -2.90
C MET A 11 -12.91 5.68 -2.04
N GLY A 12 -11.82 5.44 -1.30
CA GLY A 12 -11.63 4.21 -0.54
C GLY A 12 -10.18 3.73 -0.47
N TYR A 13 -10.02 2.50 0.02
CA TYR A 13 -8.74 1.80 0.12
C TYR A 13 -8.54 0.81 -1.02
N SER A 14 -7.39 0.87 -1.67
CA SER A 14 -6.96 -0.09 -2.68
C SER A 14 -5.72 -0.83 -2.18
N LEU A 15 -5.73 -2.16 -2.31
CA LEU A 15 -4.55 -2.98 -2.08
C LEU A 15 -4.05 -3.53 -3.41
N PHE A 16 -2.82 -3.19 -3.75
CA PHE A 16 -2.13 -3.68 -4.92
C PHE A 16 -1.09 -4.73 -4.50
N LYS A 17 -0.91 -5.75 -5.32
CA LYS A 17 0.19 -6.70 -5.21
C LYS A 17 1.24 -6.35 -6.25
N VAL A 18 2.50 -6.30 -5.84
CA VAL A 18 3.61 -6.02 -6.75
C VAL A 18 3.98 -7.33 -7.47
N ALA A 19 3.63 -7.43 -8.75
CA ALA A 19 3.93 -8.59 -9.59
C ALA A 19 5.38 -8.57 -10.08
N HIS A 20 5.86 -7.38 -10.46
CA HIS A 20 7.23 -7.14 -10.87
C HIS A 20 7.79 -5.94 -10.12
N GLN A 21 8.92 -6.15 -9.45
CA GLN A 21 9.58 -5.11 -8.66
C GLN A 21 10.30 -4.14 -9.59
N ALA A 22 10.20 -2.85 -9.28
CA ALA A 22 10.91 -1.80 -9.99
C ALA A 22 12.43 -1.96 -9.85
N ASP A 23 13.17 -1.65 -10.92
CA ASP A 23 14.62 -1.68 -10.91
C ASP A 23 15.17 -0.52 -10.07
N THR A 24 15.56 -0.83 -8.84
CA THR A 24 16.08 0.16 -7.87
C THR A 24 17.40 0.82 -8.31
N VAL A 25 18.18 0.20 -9.19
CA VAL A 25 19.45 0.74 -9.69
C VAL A 25 19.20 1.68 -10.87
N GLY A 26 18.27 1.31 -11.74
CA GLY A 26 17.87 2.07 -12.93
C GLY A 26 16.79 3.13 -12.70
N ASN A 27 16.22 3.27 -11.50
CA ASN A 27 15.04 4.11 -11.25
C ASN A 27 15.21 5.61 -11.61
N ARG A 28 16.46 6.10 -11.68
CA ARG A 28 16.75 7.49 -12.10
C ARG A 28 16.92 7.65 -13.61
N LEU A 29 16.88 6.57 -14.38
CA LEU A 29 16.94 6.60 -15.83
C LEU A 29 15.61 7.11 -16.38
N LYS A 30 15.71 7.98 -17.39
CA LYS A 30 14.55 8.62 -18.00
C LYS A 30 13.61 7.59 -18.63
N GLU A 31 14.18 6.53 -19.21
CA GLU A 31 13.46 5.43 -19.83
C GLU A 31 12.60 4.65 -18.82
N VAL A 32 13.06 4.54 -17.57
CA VAL A 32 12.32 3.89 -16.48
C VAL A 32 11.19 4.80 -16.01
N GLN A 33 11.43 6.10 -15.86
CA GLN A 33 10.41 7.08 -15.48
C GLN A 33 9.31 7.24 -16.54
N ASP A 34 9.69 7.31 -17.83
CA ASP A 34 8.75 7.34 -18.94
C ASP A 34 7.98 6.01 -19.04
N GLY A 35 8.63 4.89 -18.68
CA GLY A 35 7.98 3.59 -18.55
C GLY A 35 6.95 3.50 -17.43
N MET A 36 7.12 4.25 -16.33
CA MET A 36 6.14 4.32 -15.25
C MET A 36 4.90 5.14 -15.60
N GLN A 37 5.02 6.13 -16.48
CA GLN A 37 3.89 6.91 -16.97
C GLN A 37 3.03 6.14 -17.98
N ASP A 38 3.60 5.10 -18.60
CA ASP A 38 2.88 4.21 -19.50
C ASP A 38 2.01 3.21 -18.70
N LEU A 39 0.69 3.42 -18.75
CA LEU A 39 -0.28 2.57 -18.06
C LEU A 39 -0.17 1.09 -18.44
N ALA A 40 0.18 0.76 -19.68
CA ALA A 40 0.30 -0.64 -20.13
C ALA A 40 1.54 -1.32 -19.55
N LYS A 41 2.58 -0.56 -19.22
CA LYS A 41 3.76 -1.05 -18.50
C LYS A 41 3.51 -1.09 -17.00
N PHE A 42 2.89 -0.05 -16.44
CA PHE A 42 2.53 0.01 -15.03
C PHE A 42 1.58 -1.11 -14.61
N GLY A 43 0.57 -1.41 -15.43
CA GLY A 43 -0.37 -2.51 -15.18
C GLY A 43 0.27 -3.91 -15.22
N LYS A 44 1.50 -4.06 -15.71
CA LYS A 44 2.27 -5.31 -15.58
C LYS A 44 3.07 -5.38 -14.27
N MET A 45 3.33 -4.23 -13.64
CA MET A 45 4.10 -4.15 -12.40
C MET A 45 3.23 -4.38 -11.17
N VAL A 46 1.98 -3.92 -11.20
CA VAL A 46 1.04 -4.03 -10.07
C VAL A 46 -0.30 -4.64 -10.48
N ASP A 47 -0.80 -5.54 -9.64
CA ASP A 47 -2.12 -6.15 -9.77
C ASP A 47 -3.03 -5.63 -8.65
N LEU A 48 -4.24 -5.16 -8.99
CA LEU A 48 -5.24 -4.79 -7.98
C LEU A 48 -5.79 -6.07 -7.32
N VAL A 49 -5.58 -6.22 -6.02
CA VAL A 49 -6.07 -7.37 -5.25
C VAL A 49 -7.46 -7.09 -4.69
N SER A 50 -7.65 -5.91 -4.12
CA SER A 50 -8.87 -5.57 -3.40
C SER A 50 -9.09 -4.07 -3.38
N PHE A 51 -10.35 -3.67 -3.39
CA PHE A 51 -10.77 -2.28 -3.28
C PHE A 51 -11.97 -2.19 -2.34
N LEU A 52 -11.86 -1.33 -1.32
CA LEU A 52 -12.90 -1.05 -0.36
C LEU A 52 -13.36 0.41 -0.50
N PRO A 53 -14.51 0.64 -1.16
CA PRO A 53 -15.05 1.98 -1.29
C PRO A 53 -15.63 2.49 0.04
N PHE A 54 -15.54 3.79 0.29
CA PHE A 54 -16.23 4.42 1.41
C PHE A 54 -17.73 4.52 1.14
N GLN A 55 -18.55 4.21 2.13
CA GLN A 55 -20.01 4.19 1.95
C GLN A 55 -20.62 5.60 1.95
N ASN A 56 -20.04 6.52 2.71
CA ASN A 56 -20.60 7.86 2.92
C ASN A 56 -19.48 8.90 3.03
N ASN A 57 -19.78 10.16 2.66
CA ASN A 57 -18.85 11.29 2.77
C ASN A 57 -18.33 11.50 4.19
N LYS A 58 -19.19 11.28 5.20
CA LYS A 58 -18.80 11.41 6.61
C LYS A 58 -17.75 10.37 7.01
N GLN A 59 -17.86 9.16 6.46
CA GLN A 59 -16.89 8.09 6.69
C GLN A 59 -15.58 8.42 5.98
N ALA A 60 -15.64 8.79 4.70
CA ALA A 60 -14.46 9.21 3.93
C ALA A 60 -13.67 10.33 4.63
N LEU A 61 -14.37 11.34 5.16
CA LEU A 61 -13.73 12.43 5.89
C LEU A 61 -13.06 11.96 7.19
N GLY A 62 -13.68 11.06 7.94
CA GLY A 62 -13.09 10.48 9.15
C GLY A 62 -11.82 9.70 8.82
N GLU A 63 -11.89 8.80 7.84
CA GLU A 63 -10.77 7.96 7.40
C GLU A 63 -9.58 8.80 6.90
N ILE A 64 -9.84 9.87 6.13
CA ILE A 64 -8.78 10.78 5.65
C ILE A 64 -8.12 11.53 6.81
N ASN A 65 -8.89 11.96 7.82
CA ASN A 65 -8.34 12.62 9.00
C ASN A 65 -7.48 11.66 9.83
N ASP A 66 -7.97 10.45 10.08
CA ASP A 66 -7.23 9.42 10.82
C ASP A 66 -5.90 9.08 10.12
N ILE A 67 -5.93 8.93 8.79
CA ILE A 67 -4.70 8.72 7.98
C ILE A 67 -3.74 9.89 8.10
N SER A 68 -4.26 11.13 8.05
CA SER A 68 -3.43 12.34 8.15
C SER A 68 -2.75 12.45 9.52
N GLU A 69 -3.34 11.85 10.56
CA GLU A 69 -2.76 11.72 11.90
C GLU A 69 -1.90 10.45 12.06
N GLY A 70 -1.82 9.61 11.02
CA GLY A 70 -1.08 8.35 11.02
C GLY A 70 -1.75 7.23 11.81
N VAL A 71 -3.05 7.33 12.06
CA VAL A 71 -3.84 6.34 12.80
C VAL A 71 -4.47 5.36 11.82
N ALA A 72 -4.28 4.05 12.08
CA ALA A 72 -4.97 3.02 11.32
C ALA A 72 -6.36 2.81 11.92
N SER A 73 -7.41 3.21 11.18
CA SER A 73 -8.80 3.01 11.58
C SER A 73 -9.17 1.53 11.65
N GLU A 74 -10.27 1.22 12.34
CA GLU A 74 -10.80 -0.15 12.40
C GLU A 74 -11.18 -0.69 11.00
N MET A 75 -11.64 0.19 10.11
CA MET A 75 -11.93 -0.18 8.72
C MET A 75 -10.66 -0.60 7.99
N LEU A 76 -9.60 0.20 8.08
CA LEU A 76 -8.34 -0.09 7.42
C LEU A 76 -7.73 -1.40 7.96
N VAL A 77 -7.76 -1.59 9.28
CA VAL A 77 -7.29 -2.83 9.91
C VAL A 77 -8.11 -4.03 9.40
N SER A 78 -9.43 -3.94 9.38
CA SER A 78 -10.29 -5.02 8.88
C SER A 78 -10.03 -5.32 7.40
N PHE A 79 -9.83 -4.28 6.58
CA PHE A 79 -9.49 -4.42 5.17
C PHE A 79 -8.15 -5.13 4.98
N LEU A 80 -7.13 -4.77 5.75
CA LEU A 80 -5.82 -5.42 5.68
C LEU A 80 -5.89 -6.87 6.17
N ASP A 81 -6.60 -7.15 7.25
CA ASP A 81 -6.73 -8.52 7.79
C ASP A 81 -7.43 -9.48 6.80
N LEU A 82 -8.39 -8.98 6.04
CA LEU A 82 -9.10 -9.77 5.02
C LEU A 82 -8.25 -10.09 3.79
N ASN A 83 -7.32 -9.21 3.43
CA ASN A 83 -6.60 -9.30 2.15
C ASN A 83 -5.14 -9.73 2.30
N LEU A 84 -4.53 -9.54 3.47
CA LEU A 84 -3.15 -9.96 3.71
C LEU A 84 -3.11 -11.47 4.00
N PRO A 85 -2.10 -12.19 3.46
CA PRO A 85 -1.96 -13.61 3.74
C PRO A 85 -1.63 -13.81 5.22
N LYS A 86 -2.38 -14.71 5.87
CA LYS A 86 -2.22 -15.01 7.30
C LYS A 86 -0.77 -15.39 7.62
N PRO A 87 -0.26 -14.99 8.80
CA PRO A 87 1.13 -15.17 9.17
C PRO A 87 1.51 -16.66 9.15
N ASN A 88 2.42 -17.01 8.24
CA ASN A 88 3.13 -18.27 8.30
C ASN A 88 4.51 -17.98 8.89
N LYS A 89 4.96 -18.78 9.86
CA LYS A 89 6.15 -18.55 10.72
C LYS A 89 7.50 -18.31 10.00
N LYS A 90 7.51 -18.27 8.67
CA LYS A 90 8.71 -18.15 7.82
C LYS A 90 8.69 -16.96 6.84
N LYS A 91 7.58 -16.23 6.69
CA LYS A 91 7.51 -15.09 5.74
C LYS A 91 6.79 -13.91 6.37
N HIS A 92 7.54 -12.85 6.63
CA HIS A 92 7.00 -11.52 6.87
C HIS A 92 6.49 -10.96 5.54
N VAL A 93 5.34 -10.28 5.59
CA VAL A 93 4.77 -9.61 4.41
C VAL A 93 5.25 -8.18 4.41
N VAL A 94 5.89 -7.74 3.33
CA VAL A 94 6.32 -6.34 3.22
C VAL A 94 5.20 -5.50 2.61
N LEU A 95 4.68 -4.54 3.38
CA LEU A 95 3.61 -3.63 2.94
C LEU A 95 4.15 -2.23 2.66
N GLY A 96 4.02 -1.79 1.41
CA GLY A 96 4.31 -0.43 0.96
C GLY A 96 3.24 0.55 1.41
N LEU A 97 3.66 1.65 2.03
CA LEU A 97 2.82 2.72 2.55
C LEU A 97 3.34 4.09 2.09
N SER A 98 2.43 5.03 1.87
CA SER A 98 2.71 6.46 1.62
C SER A 98 3.32 7.14 2.84
N ASP A 99 2.76 6.88 4.03
CA ASP A 99 3.09 7.59 5.25
C ASP A 99 3.85 6.72 6.28
N LYS A 100 4.86 7.32 6.90
CA LYS A 100 5.68 6.69 7.95
C LYS A 100 4.94 6.59 9.30
N ALA A 101 4.09 7.55 9.64
CA ALA A 101 3.31 7.51 10.87
C ALA A 101 2.31 6.34 10.82
N LEU A 102 1.64 6.18 9.68
CA LEU A 102 0.73 5.06 9.42
C LEU A 102 1.45 3.70 9.50
N ALA A 103 2.70 3.62 9.04
CA ALA A 103 3.54 2.43 9.19
C ALA A 103 3.68 1.98 10.65
N GLY A 104 3.82 2.92 11.58
CA GLY A 104 3.88 2.62 13.02
C GLY A 104 2.59 1.97 13.52
N SER A 105 1.44 2.58 13.19
CA SER A 105 0.12 2.08 13.58
C SER A 105 -0.18 0.70 12.99
N ILE A 106 0.15 0.48 11.72
CA ILE A 106 -0.05 -0.83 11.05
C ILE A 106 0.85 -1.90 11.67
N LYS A 107 2.13 -1.58 11.98
CA LYS A 107 3.03 -2.55 12.63
C LYS A 107 2.55 -2.93 14.03
N ALA A 108 1.94 -1.99 14.75
CA ALA A 108 1.34 -2.26 16.05
C ALA A 108 0.11 -3.18 15.93
N ALA A 109 -0.73 -2.98 14.90
CA ALA A 109 -1.90 -3.82 14.63
C ALA A 109 -1.53 -5.21 14.08
N PHE A 110 -0.49 -5.29 13.24
CA PHE A 110 -0.05 -6.51 12.57
C PHE A 110 1.45 -6.75 12.77
N PRO A 111 1.86 -7.47 13.83
CA PRO A 111 3.27 -7.72 14.13
C PRO A 111 4.02 -8.53 13.05
N PHE A 112 3.29 -9.20 12.16
CA PHE A 112 3.83 -10.01 11.06
C PHE A 112 4.02 -9.22 9.76
N VAL A 113 3.56 -7.97 9.71
CA VAL A 113 3.71 -7.08 8.56
C VAL A 113 4.92 -6.18 8.80
N ASP A 114 5.82 -6.15 7.82
CA ASP A 114 6.93 -5.21 7.78
C ASP A 114 6.56 -4.04 6.88
N PRO A 115 6.21 -2.87 7.44
CA PRO A 115 5.88 -1.72 6.62
C PRO A 115 7.13 -1.08 6.02
N THR A 116 7.03 -0.65 4.76
CA THR A 116 8.05 0.13 4.06
C THR A 116 7.43 1.41 3.50
N TRP A 117 8.06 2.56 3.75
CA TRP A 117 7.60 3.88 3.31
C TRP A 117 8.58 4.56 2.35
N SER A 118 9.56 3.82 1.82
CA SER A 118 10.56 4.39 0.93
C SER A 118 9.94 4.75 -0.42
N TRP A 119 10.18 5.98 -0.88
CA TRP A 119 9.83 6.45 -2.22
C TRP A 119 10.27 5.49 -3.33
N SER A 120 11.40 4.79 -3.13
CA SER A 120 11.94 3.81 -4.09
C SER A 120 11.13 2.51 -4.21
N CYS A 121 10.13 2.30 -3.35
CA CYS A 121 9.21 1.15 -3.41
C CYS A 121 7.84 1.54 -3.95
N ILE A 122 7.53 2.85 -4.01
CA ILE A 122 6.27 3.40 -4.50
C ILE A 122 6.39 3.71 -6.00
N PHE A 123 7.59 4.09 -6.44
CA PHE A 123 8.00 4.31 -7.82
C PHE A 123 9.45 3.85 -7.99
#